data_AF-A0A942MNS9-F1
#
_entry.id   AF-A0A942MNS9-F1
#
_cell.length_a   1.000
_cell.length_b   1.000
_cell.length_c   1.000
_cell.angle_alpha   90.00
_cell.angle_beta   90.00
_cell.angle_gamma   90.00
#
_symmetry.space_group_name_H-M   'P 1'
#
loop_
_entity.id
_entity.type
_entity.pdbx_description
1 polymer ?
#
loop_
_entity_poly.entity_id
_entity_poly.type
_entity_poly.pdbx_seq_one_letter_code
_entity_poly.pdbx_strand_id
1 'polypeptide(L)' 'MGTQVPRDEVNKYLIRIKKAFSKNQYEFIGRRKNIDAMSRAGILPSHTREIILGLTFKNYLAGPESERDKMKKVK' A
#
# COMPACT_ATOMS: atom_id res chain seq x y z
N MET A 1 2.53 4.09 21.80
CA MET A 1 3.10 2.78 21.40
C MET A 1 2.30 2.29 20.22
N GLY A 2 2.90 2.20 19.03
CA GLY A 2 2.19 1.74 17.83
C GLY A 2 1.79 0.28 17.99
N THR A 3 0.54 -0.05 17.70
CA THR A 3 0.05 -1.43 17.69
C THR A 3 0.81 -2.22 16.63
N GLN A 4 1.55 -3.23 17.06
CA GLN A 4 2.32 -4.10 16.16
C GLN A 4 1.33 -5.04 15.45
N VAL A 5 1.18 -4.87 14.14
CA VAL A 5 0.29 -5.74 13.35
C VAL A 5 0.91 -7.14 13.25
N PRO A 6 0.16 -8.22 13.53
CA PRO A 6 0.67 -9.58 13.43
C PRO A 6 1.22 -9.88 12.03
N ARG A 7 2.37 -10.57 11.99
CA ARG A 7 3.03 -10.99 10.74
C ARG A 7 2.06 -11.71 9.78
N ASP A 8 1.20 -12.56 10.32
CA ASP A 8 0.24 -13.33 9.53
C ASP A 8 -0.83 -12.45 8.88
N GLU A 9 -1.22 -11.36 9.54
CA GLU A 9 -2.16 -10.39 8.99
C GLU A 9 -1.54 -9.65 7.80
N VAL A 10 -0.29 -9.19 7.96
CA VAL A 10 0.48 -8.58 6.86
C VAL A 10 0.64 -9.54 5.69
N ASN A 11 0.97 -10.81 5.96
CA ASN A 11 1.11 -11.82 4.92
C ASN A 11 -0.21 -12.10 4.18
N LYS A 12 -1.33 -12.24 4.92
CA LYS A 12 -2.66 -12.42 4.33
C LYS A 12 -3.03 -11.24 3.42
N TYR A 13 -2.73 -10.02 3.86
CA TYR A 13 -2.96 -8.82 3.06
C TYR A 13 -2.10 -8.79 1.79
N LEU A 14 -0.80 -9.07 1.90
CA LEU A 14 0.10 -9.16 0.74
C LEU A 14 -0.37 -10.20 -0.27
N ILE A 15 -0.81 -11.39 0.19
CA ILE A 15 -1.38 -12.42 -0.69
C ILE A 15 -2.60 -11.90 -1.45
N ARG A 16 -3.51 -11.19 -0.76
CA ARG A 16 -4.69 -10.59 -1.40
C ARG A 16 -4.31 -9.57 -2.46
N ILE A 17 -3.35 -8.68 -2.18
CA ILE A 17 -2.85 -7.71 -3.16
C ILE A 17 -2.23 -8.42 -4.36
N LYS A 18 -1.29 -9.35 -4.14
CA LYS A 18 -0.62 -10.07 -5.22
C LYS A 18 -1.61 -10.82 -6.12
N LYS A 19 -2.68 -11.40 -5.54
CA LYS A 19 -3.79 -11.99 -6.30
C LYS A 19 -4.52 -10.94 -7.16
N ALA A 20 -4.84 -9.76 -6.64
CA ALA A 20 -5.46 -8.70 -7.43
C ALA A 20 -4.57 -8.24 -8.61
N PHE A 21 -3.26 -8.10 -8.36
CA PHE A 21 -2.27 -7.81 -9.41
C PHE A 21 -2.19 -8.91 -10.48
N SER A 22 -2.30 -10.18 -10.11
CA SER A 22 -2.30 -11.30 -11.07
C SER A 22 -3.55 -11.32 -11.96
N LYS A 23 -4.67 -10.76 -11.48
CA LYS A 23 -5.95 -10.69 -12.21
C LYS A 23 -6.13 -9.39 -13.00
N ASN A 24 -5.09 -8.55 -13.10
CA ASN A 24 -5.17 -7.18 -13.63
C ASN A 24 -6.26 -6.32 -12.96
N GLN A 25 -6.58 -6.59 -11.69
CA GLN A 25 -7.54 -5.81 -10.88
C GLN A 25 -6.85 -4.68 -10.13
N TYR A 26 -5.82 -4.09 -10.74
CA TYR A 26 -5.05 -2.99 -10.19
C TYR A 26 -4.85 -1.93 -11.26
N GLU A 27 -5.18 -0.70 -10.91
CA GLU A 27 -4.94 0.47 -11.73
C GLU A 27 -4.08 1.46 -10.93
N PHE A 28 -2.96 1.88 -11.55
CA PHE A 28 -2.15 2.94 -10.97
C PHE A 28 -2.80 4.30 -11.28
N ILE A 29 -3.30 4.97 -10.25
CA ILE A 29 -3.87 6.31 -10.42
C ILE A 29 -2.74 7.33 -10.46
N GLY A 30 -2.47 7.86 -11.65
CA GLY A 30 -1.44 8.87 -11.96
C GLY A 30 -1.70 10.26 -11.40
N ARG A 31 -2.00 10.39 -10.11
CA ARG A 31 -2.10 11.70 -9.45
C ARG A 31 -0.74 12.38 -9.48
N ARG A 32 -0.71 13.70 -9.73
CA ARG A 32 0.52 14.51 -9.75
C ARG A 32 1.45 14.21 -8.58
N LYS A 33 0.92 14.21 -7.34
CA LYS A 33 1.68 13.87 -6.13
C LYS A 33 2.35 12.49 -6.18
N ASN A 34 1.68 11.49 -6.76
CA ASN A 34 2.22 10.14 -6.87
C ASN A 34 3.33 10.08 -7.93
N ILE A 35 3.11 10.69 -9.10
CA ILE A 35 4.10 10.76 -10.17
C ILE A 35 5.36 11.51 -9.70
N ASP A 36 5.19 12.66 -9.05
CA ASP A 36 6.30 13.46 -8.51
C ASP A 36 7.09 12.70 -7.42
N ALA A 37 6.41 11.91 -6.60
CA ALA A 37 7.06 11.07 -5.59
C ALA A 37 7.85 9.92 -6.23
N MET A 38 7.26 9.24 -7.21
CA MET A 38 7.92 8.15 -7.93
C MET A 38 9.13 8.65 -8.74
N SER A 39 8.99 9.79 -9.42
CA SER A 39 10.06 10.42 -10.19
C SER A 39 11.26 10.76 -9.30
N ARG A 40 11.02 11.37 -8.12
CA ARG A 40 12.07 11.62 -7.12
C ARG A 40 12.72 10.35 -6.58
N ALA A 41 12.01 9.23 -6.58
CA ALA A 41 12.53 7.94 -6.17
C ALA A 41 13.19 7.14 -7.33
N GLY A 42 13.20 7.66 -8.56
CA GLY A 42 13.71 6.95 -9.73
C GLY A 42 12.83 5.76 -10.16
N ILE A 43 11.55 5.76 -9.77
CA ILE A 43 10.62 4.66 -10.01
C ILE A 43 9.73 5.02 -11.19
N LEU A 44 9.70 4.17 -12.21
CA LEU A 44 8.73 4.27 -13.29
C LEU A 44 7.41 3.60 -12.89
N PRO A 45 6.25 4.08 -13.37
CA PRO A 45 4.96 3.41 -13.15
C PRO A 45 4.99 1.93 -13.55
N SER A 46 5.72 1.58 -14.62
CA SER A 46 5.92 0.19 -15.07
C SER A 46 6.58 -0.70 -14.02
N HIS A 47 7.51 -0.17 -13.22
CA HIS A 47 8.24 -0.91 -12.19
C HIS A 47 7.41 -1.14 -10.92
N THR A 48 6.31 -0.39 -10.73
CA THR A 48 5.48 -0.49 -9.51
C THR A 48 4.94 -1.90 -9.29
N ARG A 49 4.61 -2.61 -10.38
CA ARG A 49 4.13 -4.00 -10.33
C ARG A 49 5.17 -4.92 -9.72
N GLU A 50 6.41 -4.85 -10.21
CA GLU A 50 7.50 -5.71 -9.75
C GLU A 50 7.83 -5.42 -8.28
N ILE A 51 7.88 -4.14 -7.90
CA ILE A 51 8.09 -3.72 -6.51
C ILE A 51 7.03 -4.34 -5.60
N ILE A 52 5.75 -4.20 -5.93
CA ILE A 52 4.65 -4.70 -5.11
C ILE A 52 4.65 -6.23 -5.02
N LEU A 53 4.96 -6.92 -6.11
CA LEU A 53 5.10 -8.38 -6.12
C LEU A 53 6.29 -8.85 -5.28
N GLY A 54 7.35 -8.05 -5.18
CA GLY A 54 8.54 -8.32 -4.35
C GLY A 54 8.37 -8.05 -2.85
N LEU A 55 7.31 -7.34 -2.44
CA LEU A 55 7.09 -7.02 -1.02
C LEU A 55 6.87 -8.27 -0.16
N THR A 56 7.44 -8.23 1.05
CA THR A 56 7.29 -9.24 2.12
C THR A 56 6.91 -8.56 3.43
N PHE A 57 6.55 -9.34 4.45
CA PHE A 57 6.28 -8.80 5.79
C PHE A 57 7.46 -7.98 6.38
N LYS A 58 8.70 -8.24 5.94
CA LYS A 58 9.88 -7.48 6.39
C LYS A 58 9.88 -6.04 5.88
N ASN A 59 9.14 -5.76 4.80
CA ASN A 59 9.00 -4.42 4.22
C ASN A 59 7.88 -3.62 4.90
N TYR A 60 7.13 -4.23 5.83
CA TYR A 60 6.05 -3.56 6.52
C TYR A 60 6.61 -2.63 7.61
N LEU A 61 6.41 -1.32 7.42
CA LEU A 61 6.85 -0.29 8.36
C LEU A 61 5.76 0.03 9.40
N ALA A 62 4.59 0.42 8.92
CA ALA A 62 3.43 0.78 9.73
C ALA A 62 2.16 0.63 8.90
N GLY A 63 1.05 0.38 9.58
CA GLY A 63 -0.28 0.43 8.97
C GLY A 63 -0.72 1.88 8.78
N PRO A 64 -1.78 2.12 7.99
CA PRO A 64 -2.41 3.43 7.99
C PRO A 64 -2.75 3.83 9.43
N GLU A 65 -2.43 5.07 9.80
CA GLU A 65 -2.94 5.64 11.05
C GLU A 65 -4.45 5.46 11.06
N SER A 66 -5.00 4.96 12.18
CA SER A 66 -6.46 4.87 12.32
C SER A 66 -7.05 6.23 11.99
N GLU A 67 -7.94 6.28 11.00
CA GLU A 67 -8.53 7.53 10.52
C GLU A 67 -8.96 8.40 11.69
N ARG A 68 -8.39 9.60 11.76
CA ARG A 68 -8.87 10.71 12.61
C ARG A 68 -10.27 11.20 12.22
N ASP A 69 -10.91 10.59 11.21
CA ASP A 69 -12.23 11.00 10.72
C ASP A 69 -13.42 10.33 11.44
N LYS A 70 -13.19 9.78 12.65
CA LYS A 70 -14.27 9.42 13.59
C LYS A 70 -14.90 10.64 14.29
N MET A 71 -14.69 11.85 13.80
CA MET A 71 -15.24 13.07 14.40
C MET A 71 -16.08 13.89 13.42
N LYS A 72 -17.00 13.25 12.72
CA LYS A 72 -18.29 13.87 12.43
C LYS A 72 -19.34 13.21 13.31
N LYS A 73 -19.47 13.74 14.54
CA LYS A 73 -20.70 13.55 15.30
C LYS A 73 -21.83 14.07 14.43
N VAL A 74 -22.75 13.17 14.10
CA VAL A 74 -24.10 13.52 13.70
C VAL A 74 -24.64 14.50 14.73
N LYS A 75 -24.94 15.72 14.30
CA LYS A 75 -25.91 16.59 14.95
C LYS A 75 -26.55 17.48 13.91
#